data_AF-A0A1V5H695-F1
#
_entry.id   AF-A0A1V5H695-F1
#
_cell.length_a   1.000
_cell.length_b   1.000
_cell.length_c   1.000
_cell.angle_alpha   90.00
_cell.angle_beta   90.00
_cell.angle_gamma   90.00
#
_symmetry.space_group_name_H-M   'P 1'
#
loop_
_entity.id
_entity.type
_entity.pdbx_description
1 polymer ?
#
loop_
_entity_poly.entity_id
_entity_poly.type
_entity_poly.pdbx_seq_one_letter_code
_entity_poly.pdbx_strand_id
1 'polypeptide(L)'
;MKRSARFGGVLTLGVLVAAGGLFAPAALAEGSPWYRKLAFWNRPPTTLIVTGNFARARLLAEHAQRRTGVPILLISREPAGDHLYYLPDRPETMELPVAKYLEFVEVMLRPRRVVFLGDAAYVPAEYVQRLNPAYPTLVIAGQDWIKNARELGHVLRSPALEKAYAKTLRAYEEVERQRAVAGPSAPMPAGF
;
A
#
# COMPACT_ATOMS: atom_id res chain seq x y z
N MET A 1 -81.85 8.89 -36.51
CA MET A 1 -82.33 8.37 -35.20
C MET A 1 -81.46 7.16 -34.86
N LYS A 2 -80.85 6.91 -33.69
CA LYS A 2 -80.83 7.49 -32.34
C LYS A 2 -79.58 6.90 -31.62
N ARG A 3 -78.86 7.76 -30.88
CA ARG A 3 -78.26 7.58 -29.51
C ARG A 3 -77.20 6.48 -29.29
N SER A 4 -75.95 6.85 -28.95
CA SER A 4 -75.39 7.01 -27.57
C SER A 4 -75.12 5.66 -26.85
N ALA A 5 -74.17 5.42 -25.95
CA ALA A 5 -72.89 5.96 -25.47
C ALA A 5 -72.55 5.14 -24.18
N ARG A 6 -71.26 4.96 -23.83
CA ARG A 6 -70.62 4.87 -22.47
C ARG A 6 -69.51 3.81 -22.43
N PHE A 7 -68.22 4.16 -22.30
CA PHE A 7 -67.41 4.75 -21.20
C PHE A 7 -66.89 3.74 -20.16
N GLY A 8 -65.56 3.81 -19.95
CA GLY A 8 -64.79 3.23 -18.85
C GLY A 8 -63.66 2.35 -19.40
N GLY A 9 -62.37 2.58 -19.21
CA GLY A 9 -61.61 3.55 -18.41
C GLY A 9 -60.17 3.01 -18.32
N VAL A 10 -59.20 3.84 -18.71
CA VAL A 10 -57.79 3.99 -18.24
C VAL A 10 -56.99 2.75 -17.79
N LEU A 11 -55.87 2.46 -18.46
CA LEU A 11 -54.52 2.58 -17.87
C LEU A 11 -53.42 2.36 -18.93
N THR A 12 -52.78 3.48 -19.28
CA THR A 12 -51.48 3.59 -19.94
C THR A 12 -50.38 2.93 -19.11
N LEU A 13 -49.52 2.14 -19.75
CA LEU A 13 -48.11 2.07 -19.36
C LEU A 13 -47.25 2.01 -20.64
N GLY A 14 -46.72 3.17 -21.01
CA GLY A 14 -45.62 3.25 -21.96
C GLY A 14 -44.35 2.74 -21.29
N VAL A 15 -43.61 1.87 -21.97
CA VAL A 15 -42.22 1.58 -21.63
C VAL A 15 -41.35 2.34 -22.63
N LEU A 16 -40.64 3.30 -22.05
CA LEU A 16 -39.68 4.20 -22.68
C LEU A 16 -38.37 3.44 -22.95
N VAL A 17 -37.80 3.66 -24.13
CA VAL A 17 -36.48 3.18 -24.55
C VAL A 17 -35.38 4.11 -23.99
N ALA A 18 -34.32 3.55 -23.42
CA ALA A 18 -32.97 4.16 -23.33
C ALA A 18 -31.95 3.01 -23.15
N ALA A 19 -31.19 2.62 -24.16
CA ALA A 19 -29.92 3.23 -24.61
C ALA A 19 -28.82 3.23 -23.52
N GLY A 20 -27.74 2.50 -23.78
CA GLY A 20 -26.47 2.60 -23.05
C GLY A 20 -26.08 1.34 -22.28
N GLY A 21 -25.52 0.36 -22.99
CA GLY A 21 -24.86 -0.78 -22.36
C GLY A 21 -23.67 -0.32 -21.52
N LEU A 22 -23.86 -0.24 -20.21
CA LEU A 22 -22.77 -0.27 -19.25
C LEU A 22 -22.26 -1.72 -19.22
N PHE A 23 -21.22 -2.00 -20.00
CA PHE A 23 -20.30 -3.10 -19.68
C PHE A 23 -19.59 -2.73 -18.37
N ALA A 24 -20.25 -3.02 -17.24
CA ALA A 24 -19.53 -3.21 -15.99
C ALA A 24 -18.76 -4.53 -16.14
N PRO A 25 -17.41 -4.56 -16.06
CA PRO A 25 -16.71 -5.84 -16.06
C PRO A 25 -17.23 -6.67 -14.89
N ALA A 26 -17.70 -7.88 -15.21
CA ALA A 26 -18.26 -8.87 -14.28
C ALA A 26 -17.28 -9.35 -13.20
N ALA A 27 -16.09 -8.75 -13.07
CA ALA A 27 -15.10 -9.01 -12.04
C ALA A 27 -15.42 -8.35 -10.68
N LEU A 28 -16.50 -7.57 -10.57
CA LEU A 28 -16.94 -6.95 -9.31
C LEU A 28 -17.96 -7.79 -8.52
N ALA A 29 -18.28 -9.01 -8.98
CA ALA A 29 -19.38 -9.80 -8.43
C ALA A 29 -18.96 -11.17 -7.87
N GLU A 30 -17.80 -11.26 -7.18
CA GLU A 30 -17.56 -12.32 -6.20
C GLU A 30 -17.00 -11.69 -4.91
N GLY A 31 -17.81 -11.73 -3.85
CA GLY A 31 -17.63 -11.00 -2.61
C GLY A 31 -16.50 -11.54 -1.73
N SER A 32 -15.28 -11.02 -1.92
CA SER A 32 -14.23 -11.12 -0.90
C SER A 32 -14.35 -9.96 0.10
N PRO A 33 -14.53 -10.20 1.42
CA PRO A 33 -14.71 -9.16 2.44
C PRO A 33 -13.49 -8.28 2.71
N TRP A 34 -12.38 -8.49 2.00
CA TRP A 34 -11.07 -7.91 2.31
C TRP A 34 -11.06 -6.38 2.42
N TYR A 35 -12.02 -5.71 1.76
CA TYR A 35 -12.12 -4.25 1.72
C TYR A 35 -13.22 -3.66 2.61
N ARG A 36 -14.07 -4.47 3.28
CA ARG A 36 -15.15 -3.93 4.15
C ARG A 36 -14.61 -3.11 5.32
N LYS A 37 -13.35 -3.31 5.70
CA LYS A 37 -12.66 -2.45 6.67
C LYS A 37 -12.24 -1.11 6.06
N LEU A 38 -11.93 -1.00 4.76
CA LEU A 38 -11.21 0.12 4.13
C LEU A 38 -12.02 1.41 3.87
N ALA A 39 -13.25 1.53 4.38
CA ALA A 39 -14.16 2.67 4.16
C ALA A 39 -13.73 4.00 4.83
N PHE A 40 -12.45 4.18 5.16
CA PHE A 40 -11.95 5.24 6.05
C PHE A 40 -11.02 6.27 5.39
N TRP A 41 -10.85 6.26 4.07
CA TRP A 41 -9.98 7.22 3.36
C TRP A 41 -10.77 8.41 2.82
N ASN A 42 -10.94 9.44 3.65
CA ASN A 42 -11.48 10.72 3.18
C ASN A 42 -10.48 11.50 2.31
N ARG A 43 -9.19 11.14 2.31
CA ARG A 43 -8.14 11.73 1.47
C ARG A 43 -7.05 10.71 1.11
N PRO A 44 -6.72 10.55 -0.19
CA PRO A 44 -5.62 9.69 -0.60
C PRO A 44 -4.27 10.25 -0.11
N PRO A 45 -3.30 9.39 0.27
CA PRO A 45 -1.98 9.83 0.70
C PRO A 45 -1.21 10.46 -0.46
N THR A 46 -0.27 11.35 -0.15
CA THR A 46 0.60 11.94 -1.18
C THR A 46 1.64 10.94 -1.68
N THR A 47 2.17 10.10 -0.80
CA THR A 47 3.20 9.10 -1.10
C THR A 47 2.80 7.77 -0.48
N LEU A 48 3.04 6.67 -1.19
CA LEU A 48 3.09 5.32 -0.62
C LEU A 48 4.54 4.86 -0.63
N ILE A 49 5.04 4.33 0.49
CA ILE A 49 6.31 3.58 0.50
C ILE A 49 6.00 2.10 0.29
N VAL A 50 6.72 1.46 -0.63
CA VAL A 50 6.71 0.00 -0.81
C VAL A 50 8.11 -0.53 -0.51
N THR A 51 8.22 -1.53 0.36
CA THR A 51 9.53 -2.06 0.78
C THR A 51 9.44 -3.53 1.17
N GLY A 52 10.56 -4.25 1.10
CA GLY A 52 10.66 -5.60 1.66
C GLY A 52 10.74 -5.61 3.19
N ASN A 53 10.32 -6.72 3.80
CA ASN A 53 10.41 -7.01 5.23
C ASN A 53 11.83 -7.40 5.67
N PHE A 54 12.79 -6.51 5.39
CA PHE A 54 14.18 -6.63 5.81
C PHE A 54 14.51 -5.53 6.81
N ALA A 55 15.26 -5.86 7.86
CA ALA A 55 15.47 -4.97 9.01
C ALA A 55 15.84 -3.53 8.62
N ARG A 56 16.89 -3.33 7.81
CA ARG A 56 17.35 -1.98 7.41
C ARG A 56 16.30 -1.18 6.65
N ALA A 57 15.63 -1.80 5.68
CA ALA A 57 14.63 -1.17 4.82
C ALA A 57 13.34 -0.86 5.60
N ARG A 58 12.85 -1.84 6.35
CA ARG A 58 11.68 -1.71 7.22
C ARG A 58 11.90 -0.64 8.30
N LEU A 59 13.04 -0.64 8.99
CA LEU A 59 13.36 0.38 9.98
C LEU A 59 13.31 1.79 9.39
N LEU A 60 13.85 2.00 8.20
CA LEU A 60 13.81 3.30 7.53
C LEU A 60 12.37 3.69 7.17
N ALA A 61 11.59 2.78 6.60
CA ALA A 61 10.19 3.01 6.27
C ALA A 61 9.35 3.37 7.51
N GLU A 62 9.53 2.65 8.61
CA GLU A 62 8.82 2.94 9.87
C GLU A 62 9.25 4.29 10.48
N HIS A 63 10.53 4.66 10.39
CA HIS A 63 10.99 5.99 10.80
C HIS A 63 10.35 7.09 9.94
N ALA A 64 10.20 6.85 8.64
CA ALA A 64 9.51 7.77 7.73
C ALA A 64 8.03 7.89 8.09
N GLN A 65 7.34 6.77 8.32
CA GLN A 65 5.93 6.73 8.74
C GLN A 65 5.71 7.48 10.05
N ARG A 66 6.46 7.17 11.12
CA ARG A 66 6.32 7.86 12.41
C ARG A 66 6.51 9.38 12.32
N ARG A 67 7.32 9.85 11.38
CA ARG A 67 7.63 11.27 11.20
C ARG A 67 6.65 12.01 10.29
N THR A 68 6.01 11.31 9.34
CA THR A 68 5.31 11.96 8.23
C THR A 68 3.91 11.43 8.00
N GLY A 69 3.51 10.36 8.68
CA GLY A 69 2.26 9.64 8.42
C GLY A 69 2.23 8.94 7.06
N VAL A 70 3.38 8.77 6.39
CA VAL A 70 3.42 8.07 5.10
C VAL A 70 3.03 6.60 5.31
N PRO A 71 2.04 6.06 4.58
CA PRO A 71 1.70 4.65 4.67
C PRO A 71 2.78 3.78 4.04
N ILE A 72 2.86 2.54 4.51
CA ILE A 72 3.82 1.54 4.03
C ILE A 72 3.06 0.33 3.51
N LEU A 73 3.47 -0.18 2.36
CA LEU A 73 3.17 -1.54 1.93
C LEU A 73 4.43 -2.38 2.05
N LEU A 74 4.39 -3.36 2.94
CA LEU A 74 5.50 -4.24 3.26
C LEU A 74 5.35 -5.56 2.52
N ILE A 75 6.42 -6.04 1.87
CA ILE A 75 6.48 -7.32 1.18
C ILE A 75 7.32 -8.28 2.02
N SER A 76 6.72 -9.35 2.55
CA SER A 76 7.45 -10.44 3.20
C SER A 76 7.58 -11.59 2.21
N ARG A 77 8.82 -11.95 1.85
CA ARG A 77 9.08 -13.06 0.91
C ARG A 77 9.25 -14.35 1.68
N GLU A 78 8.46 -15.36 1.33
CA GLU A 78 8.52 -16.69 1.95
C GLU A 78 8.62 -17.77 0.87
N PRO A 79 9.10 -18.99 1.20
CA PRO A 79 9.20 -20.08 0.22
C PRO A 79 7.86 -20.44 -0.45
N ALA A 80 6.75 -20.24 0.27
CA ALA A 80 5.39 -20.52 -0.22
C ALA A 80 4.79 -19.38 -1.08
N GLY A 81 5.44 -18.22 -1.10
CA GLY A 81 4.96 -17.03 -1.79
C GLY A 81 5.19 -15.76 -1.00
N ASP A 82 4.89 -14.62 -1.64
CA ASP A 82 5.00 -13.32 -0.99
C ASP A 82 3.73 -13.01 -0.17
N HIS A 83 3.90 -12.39 0.99
CA HIS A 83 2.83 -11.84 1.82
C HIS A 83 2.92 -10.31 1.83
N LEU A 84 1.77 -9.64 1.69
CA LEU A 84 1.72 -8.17 1.72
C LEU A 84 1.06 -7.69 2.99
N TYR A 85 1.67 -6.71 3.64
CA TYR A 85 1.11 -6.04 4.80
C TYR A 85 1.02 -4.55 4.55
N TYR A 86 -0.19 -4.01 4.64
CA TYR A 86 -0.44 -2.58 4.62
C TYR A 86 -0.39 -2.02 6.04
N LEU A 87 0.52 -1.08 6.27
CA LEU A 87 0.67 -0.35 7.52
C LEU A 87 0.18 1.08 7.27
N PRO A 88 -1.04 1.43 7.72
CA PRO A 88 -1.50 2.82 7.70
C PRO A 88 -0.73 3.66 8.73
N ASP A 89 -0.95 4.97 8.75
CA ASP A 89 -0.49 5.86 9.84
C ASP A 89 -1.27 5.69 11.15
N ARG A 90 -1.91 4.52 11.34
CA ARG A 90 -2.87 4.17 12.40
C ARG A 90 -2.64 2.73 12.86
N PRO A 91 -3.15 2.35 14.05
CA PRO A 91 -2.64 1.17 14.75
C PRO A 91 -2.96 -0.19 14.09
N GLU A 92 -3.94 -0.29 13.20
CA GLU A 92 -4.32 -1.59 12.62
C GLU A 92 -3.55 -1.83 11.30
N THR A 93 -2.59 -2.75 11.36
CA THR A 93 -1.95 -3.33 10.17
C THR A 93 -2.93 -4.31 9.50
N MET A 94 -2.95 -4.33 8.17
CA MET A 94 -3.83 -5.19 7.39
C MET A 94 -3.02 -6.08 6.45
N GLU A 95 -3.26 -7.39 6.48
CA GLU A 95 -2.76 -8.29 5.45
C GLU A 95 -3.54 -8.09 4.14
N LEU A 96 -2.82 -8.02 3.03
CA LEU A 96 -3.35 -7.81 1.69
C LEU A 96 -3.05 -9.06 0.85
N PRO A 97 -4.06 -9.73 0.27
CA PRO A 97 -3.81 -10.79 -0.71
C PRO A 97 -2.99 -10.25 -1.88
N VAL A 98 -1.94 -10.96 -2.31
CA VAL A 98 -1.08 -10.53 -3.43
C VAL A 98 -1.89 -10.23 -4.71
N ALA A 99 -2.91 -11.03 -4.99
CA ALA A 99 -3.81 -10.83 -6.12
C ALA A 99 -4.59 -9.49 -6.08
N LYS A 100 -4.71 -8.87 -4.90
CA LYS A 100 -5.37 -7.59 -4.67
C LYS A 100 -4.41 -6.41 -4.62
N TYR A 101 -3.11 -6.62 -4.85
CA TYR A 101 -2.10 -5.56 -4.82
C TYR A 101 -2.46 -4.33 -5.67
N LEU A 102 -2.69 -4.55 -6.97
CA LEU A 102 -3.00 -3.46 -7.89
C LEU A 102 -4.33 -2.78 -7.55
N GLU A 103 -5.39 -3.58 -7.35
CA GLU A 103 -6.72 -3.06 -6.98
C GLU A 103 -6.65 -2.21 -5.70
N PHE A 104 -5.89 -2.65 -4.70
CA PHE A 104 -5.72 -1.89 -3.46
C PHE A 104 -5.00 -0.57 -3.68
N VAL A 105 -3.90 -0.55 -4.42
CA VAL A 105 -3.15 0.70 -4.66
C VAL A 105 -3.92 1.65 -5.57
N GLU A 106 -4.52 1.14 -6.65
CA GLU A 106 -5.17 1.93 -7.69
C GLU A 106 -6.59 2.38 -7.37
N VAL A 107 -7.36 1.52 -6.71
CA VAL A 107 -8.78 1.81 -6.45
C VAL A 107 -8.97 2.36 -5.04
N MET A 108 -8.28 1.79 -4.04
CA MET A 108 -8.52 2.12 -2.64
C MET A 108 -7.59 3.23 -2.14
N LEU A 109 -6.29 3.10 -2.32
CA LEU A 109 -5.32 4.03 -1.75
C LEU A 109 -5.13 5.29 -2.60
N ARG A 110 -4.93 5.11 -3.91
CA ARG A 110 -4.71 6.19 -4.90
C ARG A 110 -3.63 7.20 -4.51
N PRO A 111 -2.39 6.75 -4.19
CA PRO A 111 -1.33 7.67 -3.81
C PRO A 111 -0.98 8.62 -4.97
N ARG A 112 -0.44 9.82 -4.71
CA ARG A 112 0.05 10.69 -5.80
C ARG A 112 1.39 10.23 -6.37
N ARG A 113 2.16 9.45 -5.62
CA ARG A 113 3.43 8.83 -6.04
C ARG A 113 3.72 7.57 -5.23
N VAL A 114 4.58 6.73 -5.77
CA VAL A 114 5.07 5.52 -5.08
C VAL A 114 6.58 5.61 -4.94
N VAL A 115 7.10 5.28 -3.76
CA VAL A 115 8.53 5.16 -3.49
C VAL A 115 8.82 3.70 -3.17
N PHE A 116 9.60 3.03 -4.00
CA PHE A 116 10.15 1.72 -3.70
C PHE A 116 11.47 1.90 -2.95
N LEU A 117 11.56 1.32 -1.76
CA LEU A 117 12.72 1.41 -0.89
C LEU A 117 13.47 0.07 -0.88
N GLY A 118 14.73 0.11 -1.32
CA GLY A 118 15.57 -1.05 -1.56
C GLY A 118 15.62 -1.46 -3.04
N ASP A 119 16.66 -2.23 -3.39
CA ASP A 119 16.84 -2.81 -4.72
C ASP A 119 15.97 -4.07 -4.92
N ALA A 120 16.25 -4.82 -6.00
CA ALA A 120 15.54 -6.05 -6.34
C ALA A 120 15.64 -7.18 -5.28
N ALA A 121 16.63 -7.13 -4.39
CA ALA A 121 16.73 -8.06 -3.26
C ALA A 121 15.70 -7.75 -2.17
N TYR A 122 15.25 -6.50 -2.08
CA TYR A 122 14.26 -6.04 -1.11
C TYR A 122 12.86 -6.00 -1.72
N VAL A 123 12.72 -5.51 -2.94
CA VAL A 123 11.44 -5.35 -3.64
C VAL A 123 11.53 -6.07 -4.99
N PRO A 124 10.79 -7.19 -5.17
CA PRO A 124 10.79 -7.88 -6.46
C PRO A 124 10.33 -6.95 -7.60
N ALA A 125 11.01 -7.05 -8.74
CA ALA A 125 10.82 -6.13 -9.87
C ALA A 125 9.38 -6.13 -10.41
N GLU A 126 8.66 -7.24 -10.27
CA GLU A 126 7.25 -7.35 -10.65
C GLU A 126 6.33 -6.35 -9.93
N TYR A 127 6.58 -6.02 -8.65
CA TYR A 127 5.81 -5.01 -7.94
C TYR A 127 6.04 -3.61 -8.52
N VAL A 128 7.31 -3.31 -8.84
CA VAL A 128 7.70 -2.04 -9.46
C VAL A 128 7.06 -1.91 -10.84
N GLN A 129 7.20 -2.93 -11.69
CA GLN A 129 6.71 -2.93 -13.07
C GLN A 129 5.19 -2.80 -13.15
N ARG A 130 4.45 -3.38 -12.20
CA ARG A 130 2.99 -3.31 -12.16
C ARG A 130 2.47 -1.91 -11.82
N LEU A 131 3.13 -1.14 -10.94
CA LEU A 131 2.69 0.21 -10.57
C LEU A 131 3.29 1.35 -11.39
N ASN A 132 4.49 1.16 -11.95
CA ASN A 132 5.20 2.21 -12.67
C ASN A 132 4.40 2.85 -13.83
N PRO A 133 3.57 2.11 -14.60
CA PRO A 133 2.75 2.72 -15.66
C PRO A 133 1.69 3.69 -15.14
N ALA A 134 1.21 3.51 -13.90
CA ALA A 134 0.08 4.25 -13.35
C ALA A 134 0.50 5.41 -12.43
N TYR A 135 1.71 5.36 -11.86
CA TYR A 135 2.15 6.32 -10.84
C TYR A 135 3.56 6.87 -11.08
N PRO A 136 3.80 8.16 -10.78
CA PRO A 136 5.15 8.67 -10.59
C PRO A 136 5.89 7.82 -9.56
N THR A 137 6.94 7.14 -10.02
CA THR A 137 7.65 6.11 -9.25
C THR A 137 9.09 6.55 -9.00
N LEU A 138 9.52 6.47 -7.73
CA LEU A 138 10.92 6.64 -7.34
C LEU A 138 11.44 5.34 -6.75
N VAL A 139 12.69 4.98 -7.07
CA VAL A 139 13.39 3.84 -6.48
C VAL A 139 14.59 4.37 -5.70
N ILE A 140 14.62 4.13 -4.39
CA ILE A 140 15.73 4.50 -3.51
C ILE A 140 16.42 3.21 -3.10
N ALA A 141 17.53 2.88 -3.77
CA ALA A 141 18.14 1.55 -3.75
C ALA A 141 19.68 1.58 -3.57
N GLY A 142 20.20 2.62 -2.91
CA GLY A 142 21.63 2.72 -2.63
C GLY A 142 22.08 1.69 -1.59
N GLN A 143 23.36 1.30 -1.65
CA GLN A 143 23.97 0.41 -0.63
C GLN A 143 24.20 1.13 0.71
N ASP A 144 24.29 2.46 0.68
CA ASP A 144 24.44 3.30 1.87
C ASP A 144 23.05 3.71 2.38
N TRP A 145 22.63 3.05 3.45
CA TRP A 145 21.31 3.26 4.04
C TRP A 145 21.14 4.64 4.69
N ILE A 146 22.24 5.32 5.06
CA ILE A 146 22.16 6.71 5.55
C ILE A 146 21.88 7.66 4.38
N LYS A 147 22.51 7.45 3.23
CA LYS A 147 22.19 8.19 2.00
C LYS A 147 20.75 7.94 1.55
N ASN A 148 20.28 6.69 1.58
CA ASN A 148 18.88 6.37 1.29
C ASN A 148 17.92 7.12 2.23
N ALA A 149 18.25 7.20 3.53
CA ALA A 149 17.44 7.93 4.50
C ALA A 149 17.41 9.44 4.24
N ARG A 150 18.52 10.02 3.79
CA ARG A 150 18.60 11.42 3.37
C ARG A 150 17.75 11.68 2.13
N GLU A 151 17.86 10.85 1.10
CA GLU A 151 17.06 10.93 -0.13
C GLU A 151 15.56 10.81 0.17
N LEU A 152 15.18 9.79 0.94
CA LEU A 152 13.79 9.62 1.37
C LEU A 152 13.32 10.84 2.20
N GLY A 153 14.19 11.39 3.03
CA GLY A 153 13.94 12.60 3.80
C GLY A 153 13.65 13.81 2.91
N HIS A 154 14.37 13.98 1.81
CA HIS A 154 14.08 15.03 0.82
C HIS A 154 12.73 14.80 0.13
N VAL A 155 12.43 13.57 -0.30
CA VAL A 155 11.17 13.21 -0.95
C VAL A 155 9.96 13.52 -0.05
N LEU A 156 10.10 13.21 1.24
CA LEU A 156 9.04 13.39 2.25
C LEU A 156 9.07 14.74 2.96
N ARG A 157 9.99 15.64 2.60
CA ARG A 157 10.22 16.93 3.29
C ARG A 157 10.47 16.78 4.79
N SER A 158 11.18 15.73 5.19
CA SER A 158 11.58 15.43 6.57
C SER A 158 13.10 15.41 6.70
N PRO A 159 13.78 16.58 6.80
CA PRO A 159 15.24 16.65 6.84
C PRO A 159 15.86 15.95 8.06
N ALA A 160 15.10 15.77 9.14
CA ALA A 160 15.54 15.06 10.33
C ALA A 160 15.38 13.53 10.25
N LEU A 161 14.90 12.98 9.11
CA LEU A 161 14.78 11.53 8.90
C LEU A 161 16.13 10.84 8.94
N GLU A 162 17.13 11.38 8.25
CA GLU A 162 18.50 10.85 8.21
C GLU A 162 19.07 10.68 9.62
N LYS A 163 19.05 11.74 10.43
CA LYS A 163 19.56 11.72 11.81
C LYS A 163 18.81 10.72 12.69
N ALA A 164 17.48 10.65 12.55
CA ALA A 164 16.66 9.72 13.33
C ALA A 164 16.96 8.26 12.99
N TYR A 165 17.07 7.95 11.70
CA TYR A 165 17.40 6.62 11.21
C TYR A 165 18.83 6.22 11.58
N ALA A 166 19.80 7.13 11.43
CA ALA A 166 21.21 6.89 11.77
C ALA A 166 21.40 6.45 13.22
N LYS A 167 20.64 7.03 14.16
CA LYS A 167 20.68 6.64 15.57
C LYS A 167 20.27 5.17 15.76
N THR A 168 19.15 4.77 15.15
CA THR A 168 18.60 3.41 15.28
C THR A 168 19.42 2.39 14.50
N LEU A 169 19.92 2.74 13.31
CA LEU A 169 20.73 1.86 12.49
C LEU A 169 22.01 1.46 13.23
N ARG A 170 22.70 2.40 13.89
CA ARG A 170 23.89 2.10 14.69
C ARG A 170 23.61 1.11 15.81
N ALA A 171 22.49 1.28 16.52
CA ALA A 171 22.08 0.37 17.58
C ALA A 171 21.78 -1.03 17.02
N TYR A 172 21.06 -1.11 15.91
CA TYR A 172 20.78 -2.37 15.22
C TYR A 172 22.08 -3.09 14.78
N GLU A 173 23.01 -2.37 14.16
CA GLU A 173 24.27 -2.94 13.68
C GLU A 173 25.18 -3.42 14.80
N GLU A 174 25.16 -2.75 15.95
CA GLU A 174 25.88 -3.21 17.15
C GLU A 174 25.29 -4.52 17.67
N VAL A 175 23.96 -4.65 17.75
CA VAL A 175 23.30 -5.90 18.14
C VAL A 175 23.61 -7.04 17.18
N GLU A 176 23.55 -6.79 15.87
CA GLU A 176 23.87 -7.80 14.87
C GLU A 176 25.34 -8.22 14.90
N ARG A 177 26.25 -7.29 15.18
CA ARG A 177 27.67 -7.60 15.41
C ARG A 177 27.84 -8.50 16.63
N GLN A 178 27.18 -8.19 17.74
CA GLN A 178 27.22 -9.00 18.95
C GLN A 178 26.67 -10.42 18.70
N ARG A 179 25.57 -10.54 17.95
CA ARG A 179 25.02 -11.84 17.53
C ARG A 179 25.94 -12.65 16.64
N ALA A 180 26.61 -11.99 15.69
CA ALA A 180 27.58 -12.67 14.82
C ALA A 180 28.75 -13.26 15.62
N VAL A 181 29.14 -12.61 16.73
CA VAL A 181 30.19 -13.08 17.64
C VAL A 181 29.67 -14.16 18.62
N ALA A 182 28.44 -14.00 19.14
CA ALA A 182 27.87 -14.87 20.18
C ALA A 182 27.12 -16.11 19.63
N GLY A 183 26.78 -16.13 18.34
CA GLY A 183 25.94 -17.15 17.72
C GLY A 183 24.43 -16.86 17.83
N PRO A 184 23.59 -17.53 17.02
CA PRO A 184 22.16 -17.22 16.84
C PRO A 184 21.25 -17.48 18.06
N SER A 185 21.78 -18.07 19.14
CA SER A 185 21.03 -18.39 20.37
C SER A 185 21.17 -17.34 21.48
N ALA A 186 21.90 -16.25 21.26
CA ALA A 186 22.06 -15.20 22.28
C ALA A 186 20.75 -14.41 22.49
N PRO A 187 20.30 -14.20 23.75
CA PRO A 187 19.08 -13.47 24.04
C PRO A 187 19.16 -12.03 23.54
N MET A 188 18.04 -11.49 23.03
CA MET A 188 17.93 -10.09 22.63
C MET A 188 18.26 -9.17 23.81
N PRO A 189 19.11 -8.14 23.63
CA PRO A 189 19.24 -7.10 24.63
C PRO A 189 17.87 -6.41 24.83
N ALA A 190 17.46 -6.26 26.09
CA ALA A 190 16.17 -5.69 26.43
C ALA A 190 16.05 -4.24 25.91
N GLY A 191 15.02 -3.94 25.12
CA GLY A 191 14.66 -2.55 24.78
C GLY A 191 14.38 -2.22 23.30
N PHE A 192 13.78 -3.15 22.53
CA PHE A 192 13.15 -2.81 21.25
C PHE A 192 11.65 -2.56 21.43
#